data_AF-A0A9D9JJ39-F1
#
_entry.id   AF-A0A9D9JJ39-F1
#
_cell.length_a   1.000
_cell.length_b   1.000
_cell.length_c   1.000
_cell.angle_alpha   90.00
_cell.angle_beta   90.00
_cell.angle_gamma   90.00
#
_symmetry.space_group_name_H-M   'P 1'
#
loop_
_entity.id
_entity.type
_entity.pdbx_description
1 polymer ?
#
loop_
_entity_poly.entity_id
_entity_poly.type
_entity_poly.pdbx_seq_one_letter_code
_entity_poly.pdbx_strand_id
1 'polypeptide(L)'
;MSVVADPELVMTMHRAIAHYRDLHPRAIPVDHPDVPELATPDRLAYAVAWILAAAIVGNRYRASAIDVLPVYHPEHGWDRFLVTRRVSCKLCADEPADSQGTLWLDKEGAPVYTIGQSLELALGSLSHEDPADAIRRLLFAVPAPRLRQGDHSSCPHVWAERYPTIYRVTAGLIADYPGLIAAREIFVDEQPIDGTYHPLYTASGARLSGWTYDYVQYLAGERIVFLRIDGRLVTFEVEPGIWRTEEVPARAESELRSYLEERLGLGTPGQPIVTAPSGEAEERRNAPSDEQGEE
;
A
#
# COMPACT_ATOMS: atom_id res chain seq x y z
N MET A 1 9.03 25.52 -13.68
CA MET A 1 9.57 24.17 -14.00
C MET A 1 8.45 23.39 -14.65
N SER A 2 8.67 22.79 -15.82
CA SER A 2 7.69 21.92 -16.46
C SER A 2 7.51 20.65 -15.62
N VAL A 3 6.29 20.40 -15.14
CA VAL A 3 5.95 19.14 -14.48
C VAL A 3 5.70 18.11 -15.58
N VAL A 4 6.52 17.07 -15.64
CA VAL A 4 6.39 16.00 -16.62
C VAL A 4 5.85 14.77 -15.91
N ALA A 5 4.77 14.19 -16.43
CA ALA A 5 4.27 12.93 -15.94
C ALA A 5 5.24 11.81 -16.36
N ASP A 6 5.57 10.94 -15.41
CA ASP A 6 6.38 9.75 -15.67
C ASP A 6 5.62 8.80 -16.63
N PRO A 7 6.16 8.51 -17.83
CA PRO A 7 5.51 7.62 -18.80
C PRO A 7 5.20 6.24 -18.22
N GLU A 8 6.02 5.70 -17.32
CA GLU A 8 5.79 4.37 -16.73
C GLU A 8 4.57 4.39 -15.79
N LEU A 9 4.36 5.49 -15.06
CA LEU A 9 3.17 5.66 -14.21
C LEU A 9 1.91 5.89 -15.04
N VAL A 10 2.01 6.62 -16.16
CA VAL A 10 0.91 6.75 -17.13
C VAL A 10 0.51 5.38 -17.69
N MET A 11 1.48 4.57 -18.10
CA MET A 11 1.21 3.20 -18.57
C MET A 11 0.64 2.30 -17.47
N THR A 12 1.09 2.47 -16.23
CA THR A 12 0.55 1.75 -15.07
C THR A 12 -0.90 2.13 -14.80
N MET A 13 -1.27 3.40 -14.99
CA MET A 13 -2.68 3.84 -14.91
C MET A 13 -3.55 3.14 -15.94
N HIS A 14 -3.10 3.08 -17.20
CA HIS A 14 -3.85 2.38 -18.25
C HIS A 14 -4.02 0.89 -17.95
N ARG A 15 -3.00 0.22 -17.40
CA ARG A 15 -3.10 -1.19 -16.99
C ARG A 15 -4.10 -1.37 -15.85
N ALA A 16 -4.06 -0.52 -14.82
CA ALA A 16 -5.03 -0.56 -13.73
C ALA A 16 -6.46 -0.38 -14.27
N ILE A 17 -6.71 0.62 -15.12
CA ILE A 17 -8.05 0.82 -15.71
C ILE A 17 -8.49 -0.43 -16.48
N ALA A 18 -7.60 -1.03 -17.28
CA ALA A 18 -7.92 -2.23 -18.05
C ALA A 18 -8.23 -3.45 -17.16
N HIS A 19 -7.41 -3.69 -16.13
CA HIS A 19 -7.55 -4.86 -15.24
C HIS A 19 -8.71 -4.74 -14.26
N TYR A 20 -9.14 -3.53 -13.92
CA TYR A 20 -10.21 -3.28 -12.96
C TYR A 20 -11.57 -2.93 -13.59
N ARG A 21 -11.65 -2.68 -14.91
CA ARG A 21 -12.88 -2.16 -15.56
C ARG A 21 -14.17 -2.96 -15.28
N ASP A 22 -14.05 -4.27 -15.09
CA ASP A 22 -15.18 -5.19 -14.90
C ASP A 22 -15.35 -5.60 -13.43
N LEU A 23 -14.48 -5.10 -12.54
CA LEU A 23 -14.51 -5.38 -11.11
C LEU A 23 -15.39 -4.37 -10.39
N HIS A 24 -16.57 -4.84 -10.00
CA HIS A 24 -17.49 -4.04 -9.20
C HIS A 24 -17.11 -4.13 -7.72
N PRO A 25 -17.28 -3.04 -6.93
CA PRO A 25 -17.18 -3.11 -5.48
C PRO A 25 -18.09 -4.22 -4.95
N ARG A 26 -17.57 -5.05 -4.04
CA ARG A 26 -18.36 -6.10 -3.38
C ARG A 26 -18.43 -5.82 -1.89
N ALA A 27 -19.62 -5.88 -1.31
CA ALA A 27 -19.74 -5.93 0.13
C ALA A 27 -19.02 -7.20 0.63
N ILE A 28 -18.14 -7.06 1.64
CA ILE A 28 -17.62 -8.23 2.36
C ILE A 28 -18.67 -8.55 3.42
N PRO A 29 -19.30 -9.74 3.39
CA PRO A 29 -20.21 -10.13 4.45
C PRO A 29 -19.42 -10.25 5.76
N VAL A 30 -19.96 -9.68 6.83
CA VAL A 30 -19.40 -9.76 8.19
C VAL A 30 -20.27 -10.70 9.01
N ASP A 31 -19.62 -11.57 9.77
CA ASP A 31 -20.29 -12.58 10.60
C ASP A 31 -20.98 -11.98 11.86
N HIS A 32 -20.93 -10.66 12.06
CA HIS A 32 -21.46 -10.01 13.26
C HIS A 32 -22.36 -8.80 12.91
N PRO A 33 -23.61 -8.73 13.43
CA PRO A 33 -24.59 -7.69 13.08
C PRO A 33 -24.19 -6.27 13.51
N ASP A 34 -23.29 -6.15 14.48
CA ASP A 34 -22.78 -4.87 14.99
C ASP A 34 -21.43 -4.44 14.38
N VAL A 35 -20.85 -5.25 13.48
CA VAL A 35 -19.64 -4.87 12.75
C VAL A 35 -20.08 -4.36 11.38
N PRO A 36 -19.78 -3.10 11.03
CA PRO A 36 -20.15 -2.57 9.72
C PRO A 36 -19.57 -3.44 8.62
N GLU A 37 -20.35 -3.67 7.56
CA GLU A 37 -19.88 -4.34 6.35
C GLU A 37 -18.54 -3.76 5.93
N LEU A 38 -17.49 -4.58 5.93
CA LEU A 38 -16.17 -4.16 5.48
C LEU A 38 -16.33 -3.88 3.98
N ALA A 39 -16.57 -2.63 3.61
CA ALA A 39 -16.64 -2.25 2.21
C ALA A 39 -15.28 -2.57 1.59
N THR A 40 -15.22 -3.46 0.59
CA THR A 40 -14.08 -3.37 -0.31
C THR A 40 -14.16 -1.99 -0.95
N PRO A 41 -13.11 -1.17 -0.86
CA PRO A 41 -13.12 0.14 -1.49
C PRO A 41 -13.40 -0.03 -2.98
N ASP A 42 -13.79 1.06 -3.64
CA ASP A 42 -13.64 1.13 -5.09
C ASP A 42 -12.20 0.71 -5.44
N ARG A 43 -12.10 -0.49 -5.99
CA ARG A 43 -10.81 -1.18 -6.20
C ARG A 43 -9.97 -0.44 -7.21
N LEU A 44 -10.63 0.18 -8.20
CA LEU A 44 -9.99 1.00 -9.19
C LEU A 44 -9.55 2.33 -8.57
N ALA A 45 -10.39 2.99 -7.77
CA ALA A 45 -9.97 4.20 -7.04
C ALA A 45 -8.75 3.92 -6.15
N TYR A 46 -8.72 2.79 -5.44
CA TYR A 46 -7.58 2.35 -4.64
C TYR A 46 -6.30 2.15 -5.49
N ALA A 47 -6.41 1.48 -6.64
CA ALA A 47 -5.29 1.29 -7.55
C ALA A 47 -4.78 2.63 -8.13
N VAL A 48 -5.69 3.49 -8.60
CA VAL A 48 -5.38 4.83 -9.09
C VAL A 48 -4.68 5.64 -8.01
N ALA A 49 -5.15 5.58 -6.75
CA ALA A 49 -4.56 6.32 -5.66
C ALA A 49 -3.13 5.86 -5.32
N TRP A 50 -2.82 4.57 -5.38
CA TRP A 50 -1.44 4.08 -5.26
C TRP A 50 -0.52 4.61 -6.37
N ILE A 51 -1.02 4.69 -7.61
CA ILE A 51 -0.26 5.23 -8.75
C ILE A 51 -0.02 6.73 -8.57
N LEU A 52 -1.03 7.47 -8.13
CA LEU A 52 -0.92 8.89 -7.79
C LEU A 52 0.03 9.11 -6.60
N ALA A 53 -0.02 8.26 -5.58
CA ALA A 53 0.91 8.26 -4.45
C ALA A 53 2.35 8.03 -4.91
N ALA A 54 2.59 7.05 -5.80
CA ALA A 54 3.90 6.82 -6.39
C ALA A 54 4.40 8.03 -7.20
N ALA A 55 3.52 8.70 -7.93
CA ALA A 55 3.87 9.94 -8.63
C ALA A 55 4.33 11.03 -7.66
N ILE A 56 3.58 11.24 -6.58
CA ILE A 56 3.90 12.21 -5.52
C ILE A 56 5.27 11.88 -4.89
N VAL A 57 5.44 10.65 -4.40
CA VAL A 57 6.68 10.23 -3.72
C VAL A 57 7.88 10.35 -4.64
N GLY A 58 7.77 9.90 -5.89
CA GLY A 58 8.85 9.93 -6.86
C GLY A 58 9.27 11.33 -7.29
N ASN A 59 8.32 12.25 -7.49
CA ASN A 59 8.59 13.57 -8.06
C ASN A 59 8.83 14.66 -7.03
N ARG A 60 8.18 14.57 -5.87
CA ARG A 60 8.25 15.62 -4.84
C ARG A 60 9.12 15.20 -3.67
N TYR A 61 9.13 13.91 -3.33
CA TYR A 61 9.58 13.47 -2.01
C TYR A 61 10.73 12.46 -2.01
N ARG A 62 11.45 12.34 -3.13
CA ARG A 62 12.59 11.44 -3.29
C ARG A 62 13.62 11.56 -2.16
N ALA A 63 13.94 12.80 -1.78
CA ALA A 63 14.88 13.09 -0.70
C ALA A 63 14.19 13.70 0.54
N SER A 64 12.88 13.93 0.52
CA SER A 64 12.20 14.57 1.65
C SER A 64 11.65 13.52 2.62
N ALA A 65 11.57 13.88 3.89
CA ALA A 65 10.88 13.10 4.92
C ALA A 65 9.35 13.18 4.76
N ILE A 66 8.81 12.89 3.56
CA ILE A 66 7.36 12.94 3.24
C ILE A 66 6.95 11.64 2.56
N ASP A 67 5.74 11.22 2.85
CA ASP A 67 5.11 9.94 2.57
C ASP A 67 3.66 10.14 2.07
N VAL A 68 3.09 9.10 1.48
CA VAL A 68 1.68 9.05 1.09
C VAL A 68 1.05 7.80 1.68
N LEU A 69 0.57 7.91 2.92
CA LEU A 69 0.13 6.79 3.75
C LEU A 69 -1.29 6.34 3.37
N PRO A 70 -1.52 5.10 2.90
CA PRO A 70 -2.87 4.57 2.76
C PRO A 70 -3.52 4.43 4.15
N VAL A 71 -4.79 4.83 4.29
CA VAL A 71 -5.54 4.78 5.54
C VAL A 71 -6.77 3.89 5.36
N TYR A 72 -6.94 2.97 6.31
CA TYR A 72 -8.10 2.08 6.38
C TYR A 72 -8.98 2.49 7.56
N HIS A 73 -10.24 2.79 7.27
CA HIS A 73 -11.29 3.06 8.24
C HIS A 73 -12.08 1.78 8.52
N PRO A 74 -12.35 1.43 9.80
CA PRO A 74 -13.09 0.21 10.16
C PRO A 74 -14.45 0.06 9.46
N GLU A 75 -15.14 1.17 9.23
CA GLU A 75 -16.49 1.16 8.64
C GLU A 75 -16.50 1.43 7.13
N HIS A 76 -15.42 1.98 6.57
CA HIS A 76 -15.40 2.44 5.17
C HIS A 76 -14.32 1.76 4.33
N GLY A 77 -13.57 0.83 4.92
CA GLY A 77 -12.44 0.21 4.26
C GLY A 77 -11.33 1.24 3.98
N TRP A 78 -10.64 1.08 2.86
CA TRP A 78 -9.67 2.10 2.42
C TRP A 78 -10.43 3.34 1.93
N ASP A 79 -10.39 4.42 2.69
CA ASP A 79 -11.16 5.63 2.40
C ASP A 79 -10.28 6.79 1.90
N ARG A 80 -9.00 6.82 2.26
CA ARG A 80 -8.07 7.87 1.82
C ARG A 80 -6.60 7.47 1.87
N PHE A 81 -5.75 8.27 1.22
CA PHE A 81 -4.32 8.34 1.47
C PHE A 81 -3.97 9.71 2.06
N LEU A 82 -3.19 9.73 3.14
CA LEU A 82 -2.68 10.97 3.74
C LEU A 82 -1.32 11.32 3.13
N VAL A 83 -1.22 12.49 2.52
CA VAL A 83 0.09 13.06 2.18
C VAL A 83 0.61 13.69 3.46
N THR A 84 1.58 13.01 4.07
CA THR A 84 2.06 13.31 5.42
C THR A 84 3.58 13.25 5.44
N ARG A 85 4.21 13.90 6.40
CA ARG A 85 5.62 13.61 6.68
C ARG A 85 5.83 12.11 6.95
N ARG A 86 7.01 11.58 6.63
CA ARG A 86 7.52 10.33 7.20
C ARG A 86 7.73 10.62 8.68
N VAL A 87 6.82 10.12 9.51
CA VAL A 87 6.75 10.43 10.95
C VAL A 87 8.01 9.95 11.70
N SER A 88 8.83 9.12 11.06
CA SER A 88 10.19 8.78 11.51
C SER A 88 11.16 9.98 11.58
N CYS A 89 10.78 11.17 11.11
CA CYS A 89 11.58 12.38 11.24
C CYS A 89 11.20 13.23 12.46
N LYS A 90 12.08 13.26 13.48
CA LYS A 90 11.90 14.07 14.70
C LYS A 90 11.65 15.57 14.44
N LEU A 91 12.25 16.16 13.40
CA LEU A 91 12.07 17.59 13.07
C LEU A 91 10.67 17.90 12.52
N CYS A 92 9.98 16.87 12.06
CA CYS A 92 8.62 16.95 11.58
C CYS A 92 7.77 16.10 12.54
N ALA A 93 7.81 16.32 13.86
CA ALA A 93 7.00 15.59 14.85
C ALA A 93 5.75 16.37 15.30
N ASP A 94 5.70 17.70 15.12
CA ASP A 94 4.63 18.54 15.68
C ASP A 94 3.57 19.03 14.65
N GLU A 95 3.82 18.89 13.35
CA GLU A 95 2.82 19.11 12.29
C GLU A 95 1.67 18.08 12.32
N PRO A 96 0.45 18.47 11.94
CA PRO A 96 -0.63 17.55 11.61
C PRO A 96 -0.28 16.58 10.48
N ALA A 97 -0.77 15.33 10.57
CA ALA A 97 -0.56 14.30 9.54
C ALA A 97 -1.09 14.71 8.15
N ASP A 98 -2.22 15.39 8.08
CA ASP A 98 -2.88 15.84 6.85
C ASP A 98 -2.37 17.19 6.32
N SER A 99 -1.34 17.76 6.94
CA SER A 99 -0.84 19.09 6.61
C SER A 99 -0.37 19.25 5.16
N GLN A 100 -0.07 18.16 4.45
CA GLN A 100 0.35 18.18 3.04
C GLN A 100 -0.74 17.69 2.07
N GLY A 101 -1.92 17.35 2.58
CA GLY A 101 -3.11 16.99 1.81
C GLY A 101 -3.56 15.53 1.94
N THR A 102 -4.61 15.19 1.21
CA THR A 102 -5.31 13.89 1.30
C THR A 102 -5.86 13.50 -0.06
N LEU A 103 -5.70 12.23 -0.45
CA LEU A 103 -6.34 11.61 -1.61
C LEU A 103 -7.53 10.78 -1.14
N TRP A 104 -8.76 11.25 -1.36
CA TRP A 104 -10.00 10.57 -0.99
C TRP A 104 -10.42 9.54 -2.03
N LEU A 105 -10.97 8.41 -1.58
CA LEU A 105 -11.37 7.26 -2.42
C LEU A 105 -12.89 7.04 -2.48
N ASP A 106 -13.64 7.71 -1.61
CA ASP A 106 -15.08 7.50 -1.40
C ASP A 106 -15.97 8.56 -2.09
N LYS A 107 -15.37 9.55 -2.76
CA LYS A 107 -16.10 10.61 -3.48
C LYS A 107 -16.55 10.18 -4.88
N GLU A 108 -17.61 10.81 -5.38
CA GLU A 108 -18.08 10.61 -6.76
C GLU A 108 -16.96 10.91 -7.77
N GLY A 109 -16.59 9.92 -8.57
CA GLY A 109 -15.46 10.03 -9.51
C GLY A 109 -14.07 10.03 -8.85
N ALA A 110 -13.92 9.41 -7.67
CA ALA A 110 -12.65 9.24 -6.95
C ALA A 110 -11.54 8.54 -7.79
N PRO A 111 -10.25 8.83 -7.52
CA PRO A 111 -9.72 9.59 -6.38
C PRO A 111 -9.87 11.11 -6.47
N VAL A 112 -9.87 11.79 -5.33
CA VAL A 112 -9.91 13.27 -5.22
C VAL A 112 -8.78 13.78 -4.32
N TYR A 113 -7.96 14.71 -4.80
CA TYR A 113 -6.93 15.35 -3.95
C TYR A 113 -7.45 16.63 -3.29
N THR A 114 -7.24 16.74 -1.98
CA THR A 114 -7.53 17.94 -1.19
C THR A 114 -6.33 18.42 -0.39
N ILE A 115 -6.15 19.73 -0.27
CA ILE A 115 -5.20 20.35 0.68
C ILE A 115 -5.94 21.35 1.57
N GLY A 116 -6.11 20.99 2.85
CA GLY A 116 -7.07 21.68 3.72
C GLY A 116 -8.49 21.66 3.14
N GLN A 117 -9.21 22.79 3.23
CA GLN A 117 -10.51 22.99 2.58
C GLN A 117 -10.41 23.76 1.25
N SER A 118 -9.19 24.02 0.77
CA SER A 118 -8.94 25.14 -0.14
C SER A 118 -8.88 24.76 -1.62
N LEU A 119 -8.52 23.50 -1.92
CA LEU A 119 -8.35 23.03 -3.28
C LEU A 119 -8.83 21.59 -3.37
N GLU A 120 -9.71 21.32 -4.33
CA GLU A 120 -10.20 19.99 -4.66
C GLU A 120 -9.87 19.69 -6.13
N LEU A 121 -9.18 18.57 -6.38
CA LEU A 121 -8.91 18.08 -7.72
C LEU A 121 -9.59 16.71 -7.90
N ALA A 122 -10.61 16.65 -8.76
CA ALA A 122 -11.23 15.40 -9.17
C ALA A 122 -10.29 14.63 -10.12
N LEU A 123 -9.63 13.60 -9.61
CA LEU A 123 -8.58 12.87 -10.32
C LEU A 123 -9.07 11.55 -10.90
N GLY A 124 -10.16 10.95 -10.42
CA GLY A 124 -10.66 9.68 -10.97
C GLY A 124 -11.04 9.81 -12.44
N SER A 125 -12.08 10.58 -12.77
CA SER A 125 -12.49 10.78 -14.17
C SER A 125 -11.35 11.28 -15.06
N LEU A 126 -10.52 12.22 -14.55
CA LEU A 126 -9.38 12.71 -15.30
C LEU A 126 -8.32 11.63 -15.54
N SER A 127 -8.11 10.71 -14.60
CA SER A 127 -7.18 9.58 -14.77
C SER A 127 -7.67 8.60 -15.84
N HIS A 128 -8.99 8.54 -16.08
CA HIS A 128 -9.55 7.75 -17.17
C HIS A 128 -9.37 8.41 -18.54
N GLU A 129 -9.59 9.73 -18.62
CA GLU A 129 -9.60 10.48 -19.88
C GLU A 129 -8.20 10.88 -20.35
N ASP A 130 -7.38 11.40 -19.44
CA ASP A 130 -5.99 11.81 -19.68
C ASP A 130 -5.14 11.57 -18.42
N PRO A 131 -4.62 10.34 -18.23
CA PRO A 131 -3.78 10.00 -17.08
C PRO A 131 -2.57 10.92 -16.91
N ALA A 132 -1.99 11.38 -18.02
CA ALA A 132 -0.83 12.26 -17.98
C ALA A 132 -1.21 13.63 -17.43
N ASP A 133 -2.38 14.17 -17.80
CA ASP A 133 -2.89 15.43 -17.25
C ASP A 133 -3.31 15.28 -15.78
N ALA A 134 -3.92 14.16 -15.40
CA ALA A 134 -4.22 13.86 -14.00
C ALA A 134 -2.96 13.95 -13.12
N ILE A 135 -1.89 13.24 -13.51
CA ILE A 135 -0.61 13.27 -12.81
C ILE A 135 -0.01 14.68 -12.80
N ARG A 136 -0.02 15.38 -13.95
CA ARG A 136 0.51 16.74 -14.04
C ARG A 136 -0.20 17.71 -13.11
N ARG A 137 -1.53 17.70 -13.08
CA ARG A 137 -2.35 18.58 -12.21
C ARG A 137 -2.14 18.26 -10.74
N LEU A 138 -2.14 16.97 -10.38
CA LEU A 138 -1.84 16.53 -9.03
C LEU A 138 -0.47 17.07 -8.60
N LEU A 139 0.58 16.80 -9.39
CA LEU A 139 1.93 17.23 -9.04
C LEU A 139 2.09 18.75 -9.02
N PHE A 140 1.31 19.50 -9.80
CA PHE A 140 1.29 20.97 -9.75
C PHE A 140 0.69 21.47 -8.43
N ALA A 141 -0.37 20.82 -7.94
CA ALA A 141 -1.04 21.19 -6.69
C ALA A 141 -0.32 20.70 -5.44
N VAL A 142 0.32 19.54 -5.49
CA VAL A 142 1.00 18.93 -4.35
C VAL A 142 2.24 19.76 -4.00
N PRO A 143 2.33 20.28 -2.77
CA PRO A 143 3.48 21.05 -2.32
C PRO A 143 4.78 20.26 -2.44
N ALA A 144 5.87 20.96 -2.77
CA ALA A 144 7.23 20.43 -2.75
C ALA A 144 8.06 21.09 -1.64
N PRO A 145 7.67 20.93 -0.35
CA PRO A 145 8.41 21.54 0.75
C PRO A 145 9.84 21.00 0.81
N ARG A 146 10.76 21.88 1.22
CA ARG A 146 12.14 21.48 1.48
C ARG A 146 12.18 20.67 2.79
N LEU A 147 13.19 19.81 2.91
CA LEU A 147 13.56 19.25 4.21
C LEU A 147 13.74 20.39 5.22
N ARG A 148 13.17 20.21 6.42
CA ARG A 148 13.41 21.13 7.53
C ARG A 148 14.90 21.14 7.87
N GLN A 149 15.43 22.28 8.29
CA GLN A 149 16.82 22.37 8.70
C GLN A 149 17.04 21.67 10.05
N GLY A 150 18.10 20.86 10.15
CA GLY A 150 18.54 20.19 11.37
C GLY A 150 19.23 18.86 11.08
N ASP A 151 19.60 18.13 12.13
CA ASP A 151 20.24 16.81 12.00
C ASP A 151 19.19 15.73 11.71
N HIS A 152 19.41 15.00 10.62
CA HIS A 152 18.61 13.86 10.20
C HIS A 152 19.37 12.53 10.27
N SER A 153 20.63 12.52 10.71
CA SER A 153 21.53 11.35 10.66
C SER A 153 20.98 10.10 11.36
N SER A 154 20.07 10.28 12.32
CA SER A 154 19.38 9.20 13.06
C SER A 154 17.96 8.93 12.58
N CYS A 155 17.48 9.61 11.54
CA CYS A 155 16.12 9.44 11.03
C CYS A 155 16.06 8.29 10.00
N PRO A 156 15.15 7.30 10.17
CA PRO A 156 14.93 6.21 9.23
C PRO A 156 14.79 6.59 7.75
N HIS A 157 14.26 7.78 7.46
CA HIS A 157 14.10 8.25 6.08
C HIS A 157 15.40 8.52 5.34
N VAL A 158 16.52 8.78 6.05
CA VAL A 158 17.83 9.05 5.43
C VAL A 158 18.42 7.80 4.80
N TRP A 159 18.06 6.61 5.29
CA TRP A 159 18.56 5.33 4.77
C TRP A 159 17.62 4.70 3.72
N ALA A 160 16.45 5.30 3.48
CA ALA A 160 15.43 4.80 2.57
C ALA A 160 15.59 5.38 1.14
N GLU A 161 16.78 5.28 0.55
CA GLU A 161 17.03 5.80 -0.81
C GLU A 161 16.20 5.10 -1.90
N ARG A 162 15.84 3.83 -1.66
CA ARG A 162 15.00 3.01 -2.55
C ARG A 162 13.51 3.28 -2.41
N TYR A 163 13.12 4.20 -1.53
CA TYR A 163 11.71 4.43 -1.20
C TYR A 163 10.81 4.78 -2.40
N PRO A 164 11.23 5.65 -3.35
CA PRO A 164 10.45 5.88 -4.56
C PRO A 164 10.30 4.63 -5.43
N THR A 165 11.35 3.81 -5.52
CA THR A 165 11.31 2.54 -6.24
C THR A 165 10.32 1.59 -5.61
N ILE A 166 10.26 1.51 -4.27
CA ILE A 166 9.27 0.69 -3.56
C ILE A 166 7.85 1.14 -3.95
N TYR A 167 7.54 2.44 -3.90
CA TYR A 167 6.22 2.93 -4.30
C TYR A 167 5.86 2.61 -5.76
N ARG A 168 6.82 2.72 -6.69
CA ARG A 168 6.59 2.37 -8.11
C ARG A 168 6.32 0.88 -8.26
N VAL A 169 7.09 0.03 -7.57
CA VAL A 169 6.87 -1.42 -7.55
C VAL A 169 5.50 -1.74 -6.94
N THR A 170 5.17 -1.18 -5.77
CA THR A 170 3.86 -1.37 -5.13
C THR A 170 2.73 -0.96 -6.05
N ALA A 171 2.77 0.24 -6.63
CA ALA A 171 1.74 0.72 -7.56
C ALA A 171 1.64 -0.17 -8.80
N GLY A 172 2.77 -0.64 -9.33
CA GLY A 172 2.80 -1.58 -10.44
C GLY A 172 2.17 -2.92 -10.11
N LEU A 173 2.48 -3.50 -8.94
CA LEU A 173 1.88 -4.75 -8.50
C LEU A 173 0.37 -4.59 -8.27
N ILE A 174 -0.07 -3.51 -7.59
CA ILE A 174 -1.50 -3.25 -7.40
C ILE A 174 -2.20 -3.11 -8.75
N ALA A 175 -1.67 -2.31 -9.68
CA ALA A 175 -2.26 -2.15 -11.01
C ALA A 175 -2.46 -3.47 -11.76
N ASP A 176 -1.53 -4.40 -11.60
CA ASP A 176 -1.51 -5.66 -12.34
C ASP A 176 -2.26 -6.80 -11.61
N TYR A 177 -2.49 -6.69 -10.30
CA TYR A 177 -3.11 -7.76 -9.49
C TYR A 177 -4.26 -7.21 -8.62
N PRO A 178 -5.52 -7.19 -9.13
CA PRO A 178 -6.65 -6.58 -8.44
C PRO A 178 -7.09 -7.20 -7.10
N GLY A 179 -6.49 -8.32 -6.70
CA GLY A 179 -6.66 -8.94 -5.39
C GLY A 179 -5.57 -8.59 -4.38
N LEU A 180 -4.51 -7.89 -4.80
CA LEU A 180 -3.40 -7.52 -3.94
C LEU A 180 -3.79 -6.28 -3.11
N ILE A 181 -3.52 -6.34 -1.81
CA ILE A 181 -3.66 -5.21 -0.90
C ILE A 181 -2.26 -4.83 -0.40
N ALA A 182 -1.97 -3.54 -0.36
CA ALA A 182 -0.75 -3.00 0.23
C ALA A 182 -1.09 -2.04 1.38
N ALA A 183 -0.40 -2.20 2.49
CA ALA A 183 -0.55 -1.39 3.69
C ALA A 183 0.81 -0.96 4.23
N ARG A 184 0.83 0.03 5.11
CA ARG A 184 2.03 0.43 5.87
C ARG A 184 1.83 -0.04 7.30
N GLU A 185 2.79 -0.78 7.84
CA GLU A 185 2.79 -1.14 9.26
C GLU A 185 3.11 0.10 10.09
N ILE A 186 2.32 0.36 11.12
CA ILE A 186 2.42 1.55 11.97
C ILE A 186 2.75 1.12 13.39
N PHE A 187 3.87 1.63 13.91
CA PHE A 187 4.18 1.54 15.33
C PHE A 187 3.80 2.85 16.01
N VAL A 188 3.10 2.76 17.15
CA VAL A 188 2.74 3.91 17.99
C VAL A 188 3.34 3.69 19.37
N ASP A 189 4.22 4.60 19.80
CA ASP A 189 4.84 4.56 21.13
C ASP A 189 5.46 3.18 21.48
N GLU A 190 6.18 2.60 20.50
CA GLU A 190 6.85 1.29 20.59
C GLU A 190 5.91 0.06 20.69
N GLN A 191 4.60 0.24 20.59
CA GLN A 191 3.64 -0.87 20.48
C GLN A 191 3.36 -1.18 19.00
N PRO A 192 3.47 -2.46 18.58
CA PRO A 192 3.01 -2.87 17.27
C PRO A 192 1.49 -2.71 17.21
N ILE A 193 0.99 -1.99 16.22
CA ILE A 193 -0.43 -2.01 15.88
C ILE A 193 -0.58 -2.94 14.69
N ASP A 194 -1.24 -4.07 14.94
CA ASP A 194 -1.37 -5.16 13.98
C ASP A 194 -2.41 -4.80 12.92
N GLY A 195 -1.99 -4.88 11.65
CA GLY A 195 -2.81 -4.51 10.52
C GLY A 195 -3.26 -3.05 10.52
N THR A 196 -3.85 -2.65 9.42
CA THR A 196 -4.43 -1.33 9.22
C THR A 196 -5.72 -1.14 10.05
N TYR A 197 -5.66 -1.37 11.36
CA TYR A 197 -6.78 -1.18 12.28
C TYR A 197 -6.31 -0.37 13.49
N HIS A 198 -6.21 0.95 13.31
CA HIS A 198 -7.10 1.90 14.01
C HIS A 198 -6.61 3.36 13.82
N PRO A 199 -7.23 4.13 12.91
CA PRO A 199 -6.95 5.54 12.66
C PRO A 199 -7.74 6.56 13.49
N LEU A 200 -8.35 6.21 14.63
CA LEU A 200 -8.99 7.23 15.48
C LEU A 200 -7.99 8.27 15.98
N TYR A 201 -6.70 7.91 16.05
CA TYR A 201 -5.58 8.83 16.33
C TYR A 201 -4.86 9.37 15.09
N THR A 202 -5.23 8.95 13.87
CA THR A 202 -4.74 9.52 12.58
C THR A 202 -5.83 10.31 11.85
N ALA A 203 -6.89 10.69 12.55
CA ALA A 203 -7.77 11.73 12.07
C ALA A 203 -6.93 12.95 11.65
N SER A 204 -7.34 13.61 10.56
CA SER A 204 -6.85 14.93 10.17
C SER A 204 -6.61 15.80 11.40
N GLY A 205 -5.41 16.34 11.58
CA GLY A 205 -5.06 17.13 12.77
C GLY A 205 -4.17 16.45 13.83
N ALA A 206 -3.93 15.14 13.77
CA ALA A 206 -3.11 14.44 14.77
C ALA A 206 -1.64 14.90 14.81
N ARG A 207 -1.11 15.16 16.01
CA ARG A 207 0.32 15.48 16.27
C ARG A 207 0.98 14.27 16.91
N LEU A 208 1.98 13.70 16.26
CA LEU A 208 2.52 12.39 16.60
C LEU A 208 4.05 12.43 16.57
N SER A 209 4.71 12.25 17.72
CA SER A 209 6.18 12.34 17.87
C SER A 209 6.91 11.00 17.82
N GLY A 210 6.18 9.88 17.76
CA GLY A 210 6.73 8.53 17.97
C GLY A 210 6.42 7.48 16.90
N TRP A 211 5.94 7.84 15.71
CA TRP A 211 5.62 6.82 14.70
C TRP A 211 6.80 6.47 13.80
N THR A 212 6.99 5.17 13.61
CA THR A 212 7.92 4.60 12.63
C THR A 212 7.15 3.68 11.68
N TYR A 213 7.43 3.81 10.38
CA TYR A 213 6.86 2.96 9.34
C TYR A 213 7.98 2.22 8.64
N ASP A 214 8.30 1.03 9.13
CA ASP A 214 9.48 0.33 8.66
C ASP A 214 9.17 -0.64 7.53
N TYR A 215 7.90 -1.02 7.32
CA TYR A 215 7.50 -2.03 6.35
C TYR A 215 6.31 -1.63 5.48
N VAL A 216 6.33 -2.06 4.22
CA VAL A 216 5.14 -2.19 3.38
C VAL A 216 4.67 -3.63 3.51
N GLN A 217 3.47 -3.80 4.02
CA GLN A 217 2.79 -5.09 4.09
C GLN A 217 2.04 -5.32 2.77
N TYR A 218 2.16 -6.51 2.22
CA TYR A 218 1.45 -6.99 1.05
C TYR A 218 0.62 -8.20 1.44
N LEU A 219 -0.66 -8.22 1.04
CA LEU A 219 -1.59 -9.32 1.27
C LEU A 219 -2.17 -9.78 -0.07
N ALA A 220 -1.96 -11.07 -0.39
CA ALA A 220 -2.40 -11.70 -1.62
C ALA A 220 -3.02 -13.08 -1.30
N GLY A 221 -4.35 -13.17 -1.27
CA GLY A 221 -5.03 -14.38 -0.79
C GLY A 221 -4.65 -14.64 0.68
N GLU A 222 -4.06 -15.81 0.94
CA GLU A 222 -3.56 -16.21 2.27
C GLU A 222 -2.10 -15.82 2.51
N ARG A 223 -1.41 -15.26 1.51
CA ARG A 223 0.01 -14.92 1.61
C ARG A 223 0.21 -13.50 2.10
N ILE A 224 1.12 -13.35 3.04
CA ILE A 224 1.52 -12.07 3.61
C ILE A 224 3.03 -11.87 3.50
N VAL A 225 3.43 -10.70 3.04
CA VAL A 225 4.85 -10.31 2.86
C VAL A 225 5.06 -8.89 3.37
N PHE A 226 6.09 -8.69 4.18
CA PHE A 226 6.53 -7.39 4.68
C PHE A 226 7.85 -7.02 4.02
N LEU A 227 7.87 -5.96 3.22
CA LEU A 227 9.09 -5.41 2.65
C LEU A 227 9.53 -4.19 3.44
N ARG A 228 10.77 -4.20 3.94
CA ARG A 228 11.33 -3.04 4.64
C ARG A 228 11.47 -1.84 3.69
N ILE A 229 11.30 -0.63 4.20
CA ILE A 229 11.37 0.63 3.43
C ILE A 229 12.72 0.93 2.76
N ASP A 230 13.78 0.24 3.16
CA ASP A 230 15.09 0.31 2.49
C ASP A 230 15.17 -0.65 1.28
N GLY A 231 14.17 -1.52 1.12
CA GLY A 231 14.07 -2.53 0.06
C GLY A 231 15.11 -3.63 0.19
N ARG A 232 15.67 -3.86 1.38
CA ARG A 232 16.75 -4.82 1.64
C ARG A 232 16.31 -6.04 2.43
N LEU A 233 15.32 -5.90 3.30
CA LEU A 233 14.81 -7.01 4.09
C LEU A 233 13.36 -7.30 3.73
N VAL A 234 13.03 -8.58 3.71
CA VAL A 234 11.68 -9.06 3.52
C VAL A 234 11.37 -10.12 4.56
N THR A 235 10.19 -10.02 5.15
CA THR A 235 9.66 -10.98 6.12
C THR A 235 8.38 -11.58 5.56
N PHE A 236 8.27 -12.90 5.56
CA PHE A 236 7.10 -13.58 5.03
C PHE A 236 6.84 -14.88 5.80
N GLU A 237 5.62 -15.34 5.72
CA GLU A 237 5.20 -16.60 6.32
C GLU A 237 5.58 -17.77 5.41
N VAL A 238 6.25 -18.78 5.98
CA VAL A 238 6.65 -20.01 5.27
C VAL A 238 5.64 -21.13 5.51
N GLU A 239 5.12 -21.19 6.74
CA GLU A 239 4.06 -22.08 7.21
C GLU A 239 3.20 -21.28 8.20
N PRO A 240 1.93 -21.63 8.44
CA PRO A 240 1.07 -20.91 9.39
C PRO A 240 1.74 -20.69 10.76
N GLY A 241 1.95 -19.44 11.14
CA GLY A 241 2.63 -19.01 12.36
C GLY A 241 4.16 -19.01 12.31
N ILE A 242 4.78 -19.45 11.21
CA ILE A 242 6.25 -19.54 11.04
C ILE A 242 6.74 -18.48 10.06
N TRP A 243 7.46 -17.50 10.61
CA TRP A 243 7.96 -16.35 9.90
C TRP A 243 9.45 -16.48 9.57
N ARG A 244 9.82 -16.04 8.37
CA ARG A 244 11.21 -15.93 7.93
C ARG A 244 11.52 -14.53 7.48
N THR A 245 12.68 -14.03 7.89
CA THR A 245 13.26 -12.77 7.39
C THR A 245 14.51 -13.09 6.57
N GLU A 246 14.63 -12.50 5.39
CA GLU A 246 15.81 -12.65 4.54
C GLU A 246 16.18 -11.36 3.81
N GLU A 247 17.40 -11.32 3.28
CA GLU A 247 17.84 -10.23 2.42
C GLU A 247 17.22 -10.38 1.02
N VAL A 248 16.75 -9.25 0.48
CA VAL A 248 16.22 -9.18 -0.88
C VAL A 248 17.40 -9.15 -1.85
N PRO A 249 17.54 -10.13 -2.75
CA PRO A 249 18.67 -10.20 -3.68
C PRO A 249 18.61 -9.17 -4.81
N ALA A 250 17.54 -8.37 -4.88
CA ALA A 250 17.27 -7.44 -5.97
C ALA A 250 18.13 -6.16 -5.91
N ARG A 251 18.82 -5.88 -7.02
CA ARG A 251 19.59 -4.66 -7.28
C ARG A 251 18.83 -3.66 -8.16
N ALA A 252 17.90 -4.14 -8.98
CA ALA A 252 17.05 -3.32 -9.86
C ALA A 252 15.57 -3.35 -9.47
N GLU A 253 14.79 -2.39 -10.00
CA GLU A 253 13.33 -2.29 -9.80
C GLU A 253 12.59 -3.54 -10.29
N SER A 254 12.91 -4.03 -11.49
CA SER A 254 12.30 -5.23 -12.08
C SER A 254 12.61 -6.50 -11.29
N GLU A 255 13.81 -6.60 -10.70
CA GLU A 255 14.21 -7.72 -9.86
C GLU A 255 13.43 -7.71 -8.54
N LEU A 256 13.26 -6.53 -7.92
CA LEU A 256 12.48 -6.39 -6.69
C LEU A 256 11.02 -6.76 -6.95
N ARG A 257 10.47 -6.29 -8.07
CA ARG A 257 9.11 -6.65 -8.49
C ARG A 257 8.97 -8.16 -8.68
N SER A 258 9.84 -8.79 -9.46
CA SER A 258 9.78 -10.23 -9.74
C SER A 258 9.90 -11.06 -8.45
N TYR A 259 10.79 -10.62 -7.54
CA TYR A 259 10.96 -11.26 -6.24
C TYR A 259 9.68 -11.20 -5.41
N LEU A 260 9.01 -10.04 -5.37
CA LEU A 260 7.73 -9.91 -4.65
C LEU A 260 6.62 -10.73 -5.30
N GLU A 261 6.55 -10.77 -6.65
CA GLU A 261 5.59 -11.61 -7.38
C GLU A 261 5.73 -13.09 -7.00
N GLU A 262 6.97 -13.60 -6.93
CA GLU A 262 7.25 -14.96 -6.51
C GLU A 262 6.81 -15.21 -5.06
N ARG A 263 7.21 -14.33 -4.12
CA ARG A 263 6.90 -14.51 -2.69
C ARG A 263 5.41 -14.45 -2.39
N LEU A 264 4.70 -13.55 -3.06
CA LEU A 264 3.26 -13.40 -2.95
C LEU A 264 2.48 -14.42 -3.80
N GLY A 265 3.16 -15.25 -4.60
CA GLY A 265 2.50 -16.20 -5.50
C GLY A 265 1.54 -15.51 -6.47
N LEU A 266 1.89 -14.31 -6.93
CA LEU A 266 1.07 -13.53 -7.85
C LEU A 266 1.10 -14.25 -9.19
N GLY A 267 -0.06 -14.78 -9.60
CA GLY A 267 -0.23 -15.56 -10.82
C GLY A 267 -0.11 -14.70 -12.08
N THR A 268 -1.12 -14.76 -12.96
CA THR A 268 -1.11 -13.95 -14.18
C THR A 268 -1.71 -12.56 -13.93
N PRO A 269 -1.09 -11.46 -14.41
CA PRO A 269 -1.66 -10.13 -14.36
C PRO A 269 -3.10 -10.05 -14.88
N GLY A 270 -3.93 -9.26 -14.20
CA GLY A 270 -5.34 -9.06 -14.51
C GLY A 270 -6.25 -10.24 -14.17
N GLN A 271 -5.70 -11.37 -13.72
CA GLN A 271 -6.49 -12.51 -13.24
C GLN A 271 -6.70 -12.43 -11.72
N PRO A 272 -7.80 -13.00 -11.19
CA PRO A 272 -7.96 -13.16 -9.75
C PRO A 272 -6.77 -13.91 -9.15
N ILE A 273 -6.33 -13.47 -7.98
CA ILE A 273 -5.32 -14.20 -7.20
C ILE A 273 -5.99 -15.50 -6.73
N VAL A 274 -5.47 -16.63 -7.21
CA VAL A 274 -5.98 -17.96 -6.88
C VAL A 274 -5.53 -18.29 -5.46
N THR A 275 -6.46 -18.40 -4.52
CA THR A 275 -6.21 -19.13 -3.27
C THR A 275 -6.04 -20.58 -3.65
N ALA A 276 -4.83 -21.14 -3.47
CA ALA A 276 -4.69 -22.58 -3.52
C ALA A 276 -5.65 -23.15 -2.47
N PRO A 277 -6.51 -24.14 -2.79
CA PRO A 277 -7.26 -24.81 -1.75
C PRO A 277 -6.25 -25.32 -0.74
N SER A 278 -6.42 -24.94 0.53
CA SER A 278 -5.69 -25.51 1.65
C SER A 278 -5.67 -27.02 1.46
N GLY A 279 -4.50 -27.56 1.12
CA GLY A 279 -4.37 -28.97 0.79
C GLY A 279 -4.97 -29.78 1.92
N GLU A 280 -5.88 -30.68 1.53
CA GLU A 280 -6.34 -31.79 2.37
C GLU A 280 -5.17 -32.27 3.21
N ALA A 281 -5.35 -32.23 4.54
CA ALA A 281 -4.43 -32.89 5.45
C ALA A 281 -4.12 -34.27 4.87
N GLU A 282 -2.84 -34.65 4.81
CA GLU A 282 -2.41 -35.99 4.48
C GLU A 282 -3.02 -36.99 5.50
N GLU A 283 -4.31 -37.30 5.40
CA GLU A 283 -4.91 -38.52 5.92
C GLU A 283 -4.44 -39.68 5.03
N ARG A 284 -3.14 -39.97 5.08
CA ARG A 284 -2.58 -41.20 4.49
C ARG A 284 -1.15 -41.45 4.94
N ARG A 285 -0.94 -41.48 6.26
CA ARG A 285 0.15 -42.24 6.90
C ARG A 285 -0.16 -42.41 8.38
N ASN A 286 -1.08 -43.32 8.67
CA ASN A 286 -1.16 -44.15 9.88
C ASN A 286 -2.51 -44.89 9.89
N ALA A 287 -2.69 -45.81 8.95
CA ALA A 287 -3.58 -46.94 9.20
C ALA A 287 -2.74 -48.02 9.89
N PRO A 288 -3.11 -48.51 11.08
CA PRO A 288 -2.52 -49.71 11.64
C PRO A 288 -2.81 -50.87 10.68
N SER A 289 -1.80 -51.69 10.43
CA SER A 289 -1.96 -52.97 9.75
C SER A 289 -2.77 -53.92 10.63
N ASP A 290 -4.09 -53.93 10.45
CA ASP A 290 -4.95 -55.03 10.88
C ASP A 290 -4.89 -56.13 9.83
N GLU A 291 -3.90 -57.02 9.95
CA GLU A 291 -4.05 -58.40 9.52
C GLU A 291 -4.15 -59.27 10.77
N GLN A 292 -5.40 -59.52 11.18
CA GLN A 292 -5.76 -60.69 11.97
C GLN A 292 -6.29 -61.78 11.03
N GLY A 293 -5.91 -63.02 11.32
CA GLY A 293 -6.43 -64.27 10.76
C GLY A 293 -5.40 -65.37 11.03
N GLU A 294 -5.36 -65.96 12.23
CA GLU A 294 -6.11 -67.18 12.61
C GLU A 294 -5.97 -68.31 11.58
N GLU A 295 -5.00 -69.22 11.82
CA GLU A 295 -5.20 -70.66 12.10
C GLU A 295 -3.90 -71.30 12.60
#